data_AF-S4UT44-F1
#
_entry.id   AF-S4UT44-F1
#
_cell.length_a   1.000
_cell.length_b   1.000
_cell.length_c   1.000
_cell.angle_alpha   90.00
_cell.angle_beta   90.00
_cell.angle_gamma   90.00
#
_symmetry.space_group_name_H-M   'P 1'
#
loop_
_entity.id
_entity.type
_entity.pdbx_description
1 polymer ?
#
loop_
_entity_poly.entity_id
_entity_poly.type
_entity_poly.pdbx_seq_one_letter_code
_entity_poly.pdbx_strand_id
1 'polypeptide(L)'
;TGPFEKFTRVTMVLPLTGQQYSEKVIENCIAAWKAEGIYTEAEGVAAEQFKEAFKAETFPHGASILFTQSPSGSLTIGFSKDGSIPESGNAVIENKALSEAVLESIIGEHGVSPSAKRSLAFHISELLLKEPLEVKE
;
A
#
# COMPACT_ATOMS: atom_id res chain seq x y z
N THR A 1 -12.23 1.52 -2.17
CA THR A 1 -11.83 1.43 -0.73
C THR A 1 -12.75 2.30 0.15
N GLY A 2 -12.68 2.20 1.48
CA GLY A 2 -13.53 2.99 2.41
C GLY A 2 -13.11 4.48 2.53
N PRO A 3 -13.98 5.38 3.04
CA PRO A 3 -13.76 6.84 3.06
C PRO A 3 -12.91 7.30 4.26
N PHE A 4 -11.77 6.66 4.49
CA PHE A 4 -10.83 6.99 5.57
C PHE A 4 -9.39 6.74 5.10
N GLU A 5 -8.42 7.31 5.80
CA GLU A 5 -7.00 7.07 5.51
C GLU A 5 -6.59 5.65 5.91
N LYS A 6 -5.67 5.04 5.15
CA LYS A 6 -5.04 3.77 5.50
C LYS A 6 -3.54 3.92 5.47
N PHE A 7 -2.88 3.20 6.38
CA PHE A 7 -1.43 3.13 6.44
C PHE A 7 -0.98 1.68 6.36
N THR A 8 -0.05 1.39 5.45
CA THR A 8 0.55 0.08 5.27
C THR A 8 2.05 0.18 5.51
N ARG A 9 2.58 -0.69 6.37
CA ARG A 9 4.02 -0.87 6.56
C ARG A 9 4.44 -2.25 6.10
N VAL A 10 5.30 -2.32 5.09
CA VAL A 10 5.91 -3.56 4.59
C VAL A 10 7.34 -3.60 5.10
N THR A 11 7.70 -4.57 5.92
CA THR A 11 9.06 -4.72 6.47
C THR A 11 9.75 -5.93 5.86
N MET A 12 11.00 -5.73 5.41
CA MET A 12 11.73 -6.75 4.69
C MET A 12 12.29 -7.82 5.63
N VAL A 13 11.88 -9.07 5.39
CA VAL A 13 12.53 -10.24 5.99
C VAL A 13 13.76 -10.64 5.18
N LEU A 14 13.67 -10.57 3.85
CA LEU A 14 14.80 -10.79 2.94
C LEU A 14 15.12 -9.48 2.21
N PRO A 15 16.40 -9.20 1.93
CA PRO A 15 16.77 -8.00 1.18
C PRO A 15 16.12 -7.96 -0.21
N LEU A 16 15.65 -6.78 -0.61
CA LEU A 16 15.08 -6.53 -1.92
C LEU A 16 15.56 -5.18 -2.45
N THR A 17 15.83 -5.10 -3.75
CA THR A 17 15.98 -3.80 -4.42
C THR A 17 14.61 -3.16 -4.63
N GLY A 18 14.56 -1.82 -4.69
CA GLY A 18 13.33 -1.12 -5.00
C GLY A 18 12.81 -1.45 -6.41
N GLN A 19 13.69 -1.73 -7.37
CA GLN A 19 13.29 -2.22 -8.69
C GLN A 19 12.54 -3.56 -8.60
N GLN A 20 13.10 -4.57 -7.93
CA GLN A 20 12.44 -5.88 -7.78
C GLN A 20 11.07 -5.77 -7.10
N TYR A 21 10.97 -4.94 -6.07
CA TYR A 21 9.70 -4.72 -5.37
C TYR A 21 8.69 -4.01 -6.27
N SER A 22 9.09 -2.88 -6.86
CA SER A 22 8.18 -2.01 -7.60
C SER A 22 7.67 -2.63 -8.90
N GLU A 23 8.53 -3.34 -9.63
CA GLU A 23 8.13 -4.08 -10.83
C GLU A 23 7.06 -5.12 -10.50
N LYS A 24 7.22 -5.87 -9.40
CA LYS A 24 6.26 -6.92 -9.04
C LYS A 24 4.90 -6.36 -8.63
N VAL A 25 4.89 -5.28 -7.86
CA VAL A 25 3.65 -4.61 -7.45
C VAL A 25 2.93 -4.05 -8.67
N ILE A 26 3.64 -3.35 -9.55
CA ILE A 26 3.05 -2.72 -10.74
C ILE A 26 2.57 -3.74 -11.77
N GLU A 27 3.29 -4.85 -11.97
CA GLU A 27 2.84 -5.95 -12.83
C GLU A 27 1.43 -6.43 -12.43
N ASN A 28 1.23 -6.68 -11.13
CA ASN A 28 -0.06 -7.10 -10.59
C ASN A 28 -1.13 -6.01 -10.74
N CYS A 29 -0.79 -4.74 -10.49
CA CYS A 29 -1.73 -3.62 -10.63
C CYS A 29 -2.22 -3.47 -12.09
N ILE A 30 -1.29 -3.50 -13.06
CA ILE A 30 -1.62 -3.38 -14.48
C ILE A 30 -2.48 -4.56 -14.95
N ALA A 31 -2.18 -5.77 -14.50
CA ALA A 31 -2.98 -6.95 -14.84
C ALA A 31 -4.43 -6.80 -14.35
N ALA A 32 -4.62 -6.37 -13.09
CA ALA A 32 -5.94 -6.14 -12.52
C ALA A 32 -6.70 -5.03 -13.27
N TRP A 33 -6.07 -3.88 -13.51
CA TRP A 33 -6.71 -2.76 -14.21
C TRP A 33 -7.11 -3.07 -15.65
N LYS A 34 -6.32 -3.89 -16.34
CA LYS A 34 -6.67 -4.36 -17.68
C LYS A 34 -7.86 -5.32 -17.66
N ALA A 35 -7.92 -6.22 -16.67
CA ALA A 35 -9.04 -7.14 -16.51
C ALA A 35 -10.34 -6.40 -16.17
N GLU A 36 -10.26 -5.32 -15.38
CA GLU A 36 -11.39 -4.46 -15.01
C GLU A 36 -11.75 -3.42 -16.08
N GLY A 37 -10.92 -3.25 -17.12
CA GLY A 37 -11.15 -2.28 -18.19
C GLY A 37 -10.90 -0.82 -17.79
N ILE A 38 -10.12 -0.57 -16.74
CA ILE A 38 -9.85 0.77 -16.19
C ILE A 38 -8.43 1.28 -16.48
N TYR A 39 -7.59 0.50 -17.16
CA TYR A 39 -6.22 0.91 -17.48
C TYR A 39 -6.20 2.01 -18.57
N THR A 40 -5.88 3.24 -18.17
CA THR A 40 -5.70 4.38 -19.09
C THR A 40 -4.25 4.90 -19.09
N GLU A 41 -4.00 5.97 -19.84
CA GLU A 41 -2.72 6.67 -19.82
C GLU A 41 -2.37 7.19 -18.41
N ALA A 42 -3.37 7.63 -17.63
CA ALA A 42 -3.16 8.13 -16.28
C ALA A 42 -2.59 7.04 -15.34
N GLU A 43 -3.12 5.82 -15.43
CA GLU A 43 -2.60 4.67 -14.68
C GLU A 43 -1.20 4.28 -15.15
N GLY A 44 -0.93 4.38 -16.46
CA GLY A 44 0.41 4.17 -17.03
C GLY A 44 1.44 5.16 -16.48
N VAL A 45 1.10 6.45 -16.44
CA VAL A 45 1.98 7.50 -15.86
C VAL A 45 2.19 7.27 -14.36
N ALA A 46 1.13 6.95 -13.62
CA ALA A 46 1.21 6.67 -12.19
C ALA A 46 2.09 5.44 -11.90
N ALA A 47 2.02 4.40 -12.74
CA ALA A 47 2.87 3.21 -12.64
C ALA A 47 4.36 3.53 -12.84
N GLU A 48 4.70 4.41 -13.79
CA GLU A 48 6.09 4.84 -14.00
C GLU A 48 6.59 5.76 -12.88
N GLN A 49 5.74 6.66 -12.37
CA GLN A 49 6.06 7.47 -11.18
C GLN A 49 6.34 6.59 -9.96
N PHE A 50 5.56 5.53 -9.79
CA PHE A 50 5.79 4.54 -8.74
C PHE A 50 7.17 3.89 -8.91
N LYS A 51 7.49 3.33 -10.07
CA LYS A 51 8.81 2.72 -10.31
C LYS A 51 9.96 3.69 -10.08
N GLU A 52 9.84 4.94 -10.55
CA GLU A 52 10.89 5.95 -10.38
C GLU A 52 11.14 6.26 -8.89
N ALA A 53 10.09 6.31 -8.06
CA ALA A 53 10.22 6.52 -6.62
C ALA A 53 11.03 5.40 -5.91
N PHE A 54 11.07 4.19 -6.48
CA PHE A 54 11.79 3.04 -5.93
C PHE A 54 13.16 2.77 -6.59
N LYS A 55 13.47 3.43 -7.70
CA LYS A 55 14.60 3.07 -8.57
C LYS A 55 15.98 3.14 -7.91
N ALA A 56 16.20 4.12 -7.05
CA ALA A 56 17.46 4.30 -6.33
C ALA A 56 17.51 3.53 -4.99
N GLU A 57 16.44 2.84 -4.62
CA GLU A 57 16.30 2.27 -3.27
C GLU A 57 16.77 0.82 -3.19
N THR A 58 17.26 0.46 -2.00
CA THR A 58 17.55 -0.92 -1.62
C THR A 58 17.13 -1.12 -0.17
N PHE A 59 16.38 -2.18 0.07
CA PHE A 59 15.79 -2.49 1.36
C PHE A 59 16.49 -3.70 1.97
N PRO A 60 17.45 -3.50 2.90
CA PRO A 60 18.03 -4.59 3.66
C PRO A 60 17.01 -5.20 4.63
N HIS A 61 17.38 -6.30 5.29
CA HIS A 61 16.59 -6.88 6.38
C HIS A 61 16.22 -5.81 7.41
N GLY A 62 14.95 -5.77 7.80
CA GLY A 62 14.42 -4.81 8.77
C GLY A 62 14.03 -3.43 8.20
N ALA A 63 14.44 -3.10 6.98
CA ALA A 63 13.98 -1.88 6.32
C ALA A 63 12.49 -1.97 5.96
N SER A 64 11.81 -0.83 5.93
CA SER A 64 10.39 -0.73 5.66
C SER A 64 10.06 0.20 4.50
N ILE A 65 9.03 -0.21 3.75
CA ILE A 65 8.29 0.62 2.80
C ILE A 65 6.97 0.99 3.46
N LEU A 66 6.61 2.26 3.38
CA LEU A 66 5.46 2.85 4.04
C LEU A 66 4.54 3.43 2.98
N PHE A 67 3.27 3.08 3.03
CA PHE A 67 2.25 3.61 2.14
C PHE A 67 1.14 4.28 2.95
N THR A 68 0.86 5.53 2.65
CA THR A 68 -0.32 6.24 3.16
C THR A 68 -1.29 6.47 2.02
N GLN A 69 -2.51 5.95 2.17
CA GLN A 69 -3.59 6.05 1.20
C GLN A 69 -4.60 7.08 1.68
N SER A 70 -4.59 8.25 1.04
CA SER A 70 -5.55 9.29 1.34
C SER A 70 -6.96 8.88 0.89
N PRO A 71 -8.02 9.25 1.63
CA PRO A 71 -9.40 9.10 1.14
C PRO A 71 -9.67 9.88 -0.16
N SER A 72 -8.85 10.89 -0.49
CA SER A 72 -8.94 11.63 -1.76
C SER A 72 -8.35 10.87 -2.96
N GLY A 73 -7.69 9.72 -2.73
CA GLY A 73 -7.14 8.88 -3.78
C GLY A 73 -5.65 9.07 -4.07
N SER A 74 -4.91 9.83 -3.25
CA SER A 74 -3.44 9.90 -3.38
C SER A 74 -2.75 8.74 -2.65
N LEU A 75 -1.55 8.40 -3.12
CA LEU A 75 -0.64 7.44 -2.50
C LEU A 75 0.65 8.15 -2.10
N THR A 76 0.90 8.28 -0.81
CA THR A 76 2.19 8.75 -0.29
C THR A 76 3.08 7.56 0.01
N ILE A 77 4.33 7.62 -0.45
CA ILE A 77 5.33 6.57 -0.28
C ILE A 77 6.43 7.10 0.64
N GLY A 78 6.75 6.35 1.68
CA GLY A 78 7.86 6.62 2.59
C GLY A 78 8.78 5.42 2.72
N PHE A 79 10.05 5.67 3.04
CA PHE A 79 11.05 4.62 3.30
C PHE A 79 11.66 4.78 4.68
N SER A 80 11.96 3.65 5.31
CA SER A 80 12.63 3.61 6.61
C SER A 80 13.69 2.51 6.62
N LYS A 81 14.88 2.83 7.11
CA LYS A 81 16.00 1.87 7.19
C LYS A 81 16.07 1.16 8.54
N ASP A 82 15.44 1.72 9.57
CA ASP A 82 15.53 1.30 10.97
C ASP A 82 14.17 0.95 11.59
N GLY A 83 13.08 1.02 10.80
CA GLY A 83 11.72 0.74 11.25
C GLY A 83 10.99 1.93 11.88
N SER A 84 11.65 3.10 11.98
CA SER A 84 11.00 4.36 12.36
C SER A 84 10.01 4.82 11.29
N ILE A 85 9.04 5.65 11.66
CA ILE A 85 8.13 6.30 10.70
C ILE A 85 8.67 7.72 10.45
N PRO A 86 9.04 8.09 9.21
CA PRO A 86 9.52 9.42 8.89
C PRO A 86 8.38 10.43 9.00
N GLU A 87 8.71 11.68 9.35
CA GLU A 87 7.73 12.77 9.46
C GLU A 87 7.06 13.13 8.12
N SER A 88 7.77 12.89 7.01
CA SER A 88 7.29 13.18 5.65
C SER A 88 7.51 12.00 4.72
N GLY A 89 6.61 11.84 3.74
CA GLY A 89 6.79 10.91 2.63
C GLY A 89 7.92 11.34 1.68
N ASN A 90 8.48 10.37 0.96
CA ASN A 90 9.48 10.55 -0.08
C ASN A 90 8.86 10.92 -1.43
N ALA A 91 7.66 10.41 -1.73
CA ALA A 91 6.92 10.70 -2.96
C ALA A 91 5.41 10.69 -2.72
N VAL A 92 4.67 11.44 -3.53
CA VAL A 92 3.19 11.45 -3.55
C VAL A 92 2.73 11.24 -4.99
N ILE A 93 1.84 10.28 -5.20
CA ILE A 93 1.26 9.96 -6.50
C ILE A 93 -0.24 10.18 -6.44
N GLU A 94 -0.73 11.12 -7.25
CA GLU A 94 -2.14 11.48 -7.35
C GLU A 94 -2.86 10.56 -8.34
N ASN A 95 -3.06 9.30 -7.96
CA ASN A 95 -3.84 8.34 -8.74
C ASN A 95 -4.58 7.35 -7.83
N LYS A 96 -5.92 7.44 -7.85
CA LYS A 96 -6.79 6.62 -7.00
C LYS A 96 -6.65 5.13 -7.30
N ALA A 97 -6.61 4.74 -8.58
CA ALA A 97 -6.51 3.34 -8.97
C ALA A 97 -5.22 2.71 -8.42
N LEU A 98 -4.08 3.41 -8.53
CA LEU A 98 -2.80 3.01 -7.92
C LEU A 98 -2.88 2.94 -6.40
N SER A 99 -3.41 3.99 -5.77
CA SER A 99 -3.55 4.04 -4.31
C SER A 99 -4.31 2.82 -3.80
N GLU A 100 -5.46 2.50 -4.40
CA GLU A 100 -6.28 1.36 -3.99
C GLU A 100 -5.63 0.01 -4.34
N ALA A 101 -5.03 -0.12 -5.53
CA ALA A 101 -4.41 -1.36 -5.99
C ALA A 101 -3.24 -1.82 -5.11
N VAL A 102 -2.49 -0.90 -4.50
CA VAL A 102 -1.40 -1.27 -3.58
C VAL A 102 -1.94 -2.03 -2.36
N LEU A 103 -3.04 -1.60 -1.75
CA LEU A 103 -3.63 -2.34 -0.61
C LEU A 103 -4.35 -3.60 -1.06
N GLU A 104 -5.05 -3.54 -2.20
CA GLU A 104 -5.71 -4.70 -2.81
C GLU A 104 -4.70 -5.82 -3.09
N SER A 105 -3.49 -5.47 -3.55
CA SER A 105 -2.41 -6.45 -3.78
C SER A 105 -1.99 -7.22 -2.52
N ILE A 106 -2.29 -6.70 -1.33
CA ILE A 106 -1.91 -7.30 -0.05
C ILE A 106 -3.08 -8.08 0.57
N ILE A 107 -4.24 -7.44 0.69
CA ILE A 107 -5.40 -7.98 1.44
C ILE A 107 -6.66 -8.16 0.59
N GLY A 108 -6.55 -7.97 -0.71
CA GLY A 108 -7.65 -8.15 -1.65
C GLY A 108 -8.07 -9.60 -1.84
N GLU A 109 -8.93 -9.83 -2.83
CA GLU A 109 -9.35 -11.19 -3.21
C GLU A 109 -8.13 -12.07 -3.54
N HIS A 110 -7.25 -11.55 -4.40
CA HIS A 110 -6.00 -12.17 -4.83
C HIS A 110 -4.76 -11.64 -4.08
N GLY A 111 -4.95 -11.08 -2.88
CA GLY A 111 -3.89 -10.46 -2.10
C GLY A 111 -2.79 -11.45 -1.67
N VAL A 112 -1.54 -10.97 -1.63
CA VAL A 112 -0.37 -11.80 -1.33
C VAL A 112 -0.22 -12.17 0.15
N SER A 113 -1.01 -11.59 1.05
CA SER A 113 -0.92 -11.84 2.51
C SER A 113 -2.24 -12.36 3.10
N PRO A 114 -2.54 -13.65 2.95
CA PRO A 114 -3.71 -14.28 3.59
C PRO A 114 -3.72 -14.12 5.11
N SER A 115 -2.55 -14.08 5.75
CA SER A 115 -2.41 -13.89 7.20
C SER A 115 -2.83 -12.48 7.64
N ALA A 116 -2.41 -11.44 6.91
CA ALA A 116 -2.84 -10.07 7.17
C ALA A 116 -4.35 -9.91 6.96
N LYS A 117 -4.90 -10.49 5.87
CA LYS A 117 -6.35 -10.49 5.59
C LYS A 117 -7.15 -11.14 6.73
N ARG A 118 -6.73 -12.32 7.20
CA ARG A 118 -7.35 -13.01 8.34
C ARG A 118 -7.24 -12.19 9.63
N SER A 119 -6.08 -11.60 9.90
CA SER A 119 -5.85 -10.78 11.08
C SER A 119 -6.79 -9.57 11.10
N LEU A 120 -6.92 -8.85 9.98
CA LEU A 120 -7.85 -7.72 9.87
C LEU A 120 -9.29 -8.15 10.09
N ALA A 121 -9.75 -9.23 9.44
CA ALA A 121 -11.10 -9.73 9.60
C ALA A 121 -11.44 -10.05 11.07
N PHE A 122 -10.51 -10.71 11.78
CA PHE A 122 -10.67 -11.04 13.19
C PHE A 122 -10.74 -9.78 14.07
N HIS A 123 -9.75 -8.90 13.99
CA HIS A 123 -9.67 -7.74 14.89
C HIS A 123 -10.77 -6.71 14.62
N ILE A 124 -11.13 -6.48 13.35
CA ILE A 124 -12.24 -5.58 13.00
C ILE A 124 -13.56 -6.17 13.49
N SER A 125 -13.80 -7.48 13.32
CA SER A 125 -14.96 -8.15 13.89
C SER A 125 -15.05 -7.93 15.40
N GLU A 126 -13.96 -8.16 16.14
CA GLU A 126 -13.95 -7.93 17.58
C GLU A 126 -14.22 -6.47 17.96
N LEU A 127 -13.66 -5.51 17.21
CA LEU A 127 -13.87 -4.09 17.46
C LEU A 127 -15.33 -3.67 17.22
N LEU A 128 -15.97 -4.19 16.17
CA LEU A 128 -17.35 -3.87 15.84
C LEU A 128 -18.38 -4.56 16.74
N LEU A 129 -18.02 -5.72 17.31
CA LEU A 129 -18.89 -6.50 18.21
C LEU A 129 -18.74 -6.10 19.69
N LYS A 130 -17.66 -5.39 20.06
CA LYS A 130 -17.56 -4.74 21.37
C LYS A 130 -18.55 -3.58 21.41
N GLU A 131 -19.37 -3.50 22.46
CA GLU A 131 -20.28 -2.37 22.68
C GLU A 131 -19.50 -1.05 22.55
N PRO A 132 -20.09 -0.01 21.94
CA PRO A 132 -19.39 1.25 21.73
C PRO A 132 -18.91 1.77 23.08
N LEU A 133 -17.59 1.91 23.23
CA LEU A 133 -17.02 2.68 24.33
C LEU A 133 -17.68 4.04 24.30
N GLU A 134 -18.44 4.38 25.35
CA GLU A 134 -18.95 5.74 25.55
C GLU A 134 -17.75 6.70 25.41
N VAL A 135 -17.66 7.38 24.28
CA VAL A 135 -16.77 8.51 24.12
C VAL A 135 -17.40 9.61 24.95
N LYS A 136 -16.99 9.72 26.22
CA LYS A 136 -17.32 10.87 27.05
C LYS A 136 -16.56 12.06 26.47
N GLU A 137 -17.31 12.98 25.87
CA GLU A 137 -16.87 14.34 25.54
C GLU A 137 -16.48 15.13 26.79
#